data_AF-W5LX82-F1
#
_entry.id   AF-W5LX82-F1
#
_cell.length_a   1.000
_cell.length_b   1.000
_cell.length_c   1.000
_cell.angle_alpha   90.00
_cell.angle_beta   90.00
_cell.angle_gamma   90.00
#
_symmetry.space_group_name_H-M   'P 1'
#
loop_
_entity.id
_entity.type
_entity.pdbx_description
1 polymer ?
#
loop_
_entity_poly.entity_id
_entity_poly.type
_entity_poly.pdbx_seq_one_letter_code
_entity_poly.pdbx_strand_id
1 'polypeptide(L)'
;MLMMNHTGWHVAQANKMPWMDLGLGPVPVNPYRTPVVKSYQQALRKRVAQAGLYRKHALDAPLLAGFKQYLIQDLGVVNCSQEIDNVSRFLFFMDLSEASLKLMKDISKTRNFFYQLRMTGLSRQTIANYIKNINRFLCYILNATNLRQ
;
A
#
# COMPACT_ATOMS: atom_id res chain seq x y z
N MET A 1 46.83 -51.57 36.62
CA MET A 1 46.74 -50.26 37.31
C MET A 1 45.55 -49.53 36.68
N LEU A 2 44.36 -49.66 37.29
CA LEU A 2 43.52 -48.56 37.81
C LEU A 2 43.00 -47.61 36.70
N MET A 3 41.72 -47.40 36.43
CA MET A 3 40.50 -47.62 37.22
C MET A 3 39.27 -47.86 36.33
N MET A 4 38.32 -48.62 36.88
CA MET A 4 36.90 -48.62 36.51
C MET A 4 36.28 -47.23 36.67
N ASN A 5 35.23 -46.94 35.89
CA ASN A 5 34.09 -46.16 36.39
C ASN A 5 32.80 -46.67 35.72
N HIS A 6 31.93 -47.25 36.54
CA HIS A 6 30.54 -47.53 36.25
C HIS A 6 29.72 -46.25 36.42
N THR A 7 28.74 -46.03 35.54
CA THR A 7 27.37 -45.60 35.91
C THR A 7 26.49 -45.71 34.67
N GLY A 8 25.54 -46.64 34.68
CA GLY A 8 24.45 -46.67 33.71
C GLY A 8 23.30 -45.78 34.15
N TRP A 9 22.48 -45.30 33.21
CA TRP A 9 21.10 -44.86 33.43
C TRP A 9 20.30 -44.95 32.13
N HIS A 10 19.19 -45.70 32.21
CA HIS A 10 17.98 -45.74 31.39
C HIS A 10 18.03 -45.62 29.86
N VAL A 11 17.76 -46.76 29.21
CA VAL A 11 17.13 -46.81 27.88
C VAL A 11 15.73 -46.20 28.00
N ALA A 12 15.58 -44.94 27.61
CA ALA A 12 14.27 -44.38 27.34
C ALA A 12 13.75 -45.02 26.04
N GLN A 13 12.75 -45.88 26.15
CA GLN A 13 11.91 -46.26 25.03
C GLN A 13 11.22 -45.00 24.51
N ALA A 14 11.76 -44.40 23.46
CA ALA A 14 11.05 -43.38 22.71
C ALA A 14 9.92 -44.09 21.94
N ASN A 15 8.70 -43.85 22.40
CA ASN A 15 7.46 -44.22 21.73
C ASN A 15 7.56 -43.99 20.22
N LYS A 16 7.34 -45.05 19.43
CA LYS A 16 7.12 -44.94 17.98
C LYS A 16 5.95 -44.00 17.75
N MET A 17 6.18 -42.87 17.08
CA MET A 17 5.14 -41.90 16.77
C MET A 17 4.25 -42.38 15.61
N PRO A 18 2.93 -42.09 15.62
CA PRO A 18 1.91 -42.82 14.85
C PRO A 18 1.81 -42.45 13.36
N TRP A 19 2.84 -41.84 12.77
CA TRP A 19 2.79 -41.31 11.40
C TRP A 19 3.58 -42.14 10.37
N MET A 20 4.12 -43.30 10.76
CA MET A 20 4.95 -44.13 9.87
C MET A 20 4.18 -45.09 8.93
N ASP A 21 2.85 -45.10 8.92
CA ASP A 21 2.05 -46.07 8.12
C ASP A 21 1.32 -45.51 6.89
N LEU A 22 1.59 -44.26 6.50
CA LEU A 22 1.13 -43.71 5.21
C LEU A 22 2.36 -43.27 4.44
N GLY A 23 2.75 -44.03 3.41
CA GLY A 23 3.97 -43.86 2.59
C GLY A 23 4.14 -42.53 1.87
N LEU A 24 4.13 -41.43 2.61
CA LEU A 24 4.44 -40.08 2.18
C LEU A 24 5.74 -39.70 2.90
N GLY A 25 6.86 -39.93 2.21
CA GLY A 25 8.15 -39.39 2.64
C GLY A 25 8.09 -37.87 2.80
N PRO A 26 9.11 -37.24 3.42
CA PRO A 26 9.14 -35.80 3.60
C PRO A 26 8.90 -35.10 2.26
N VAL A 27 7.82 -34.32 2.18
CA VAL A 27 7.44 -33.57 0.99
C VAL A 27 8.66 -32.73 0.58
N PRO A 28 9.21 -32.90 -0.64
CA PRO A 28 10.35 -32.12 -1.06
C PRO A 28 9.95 -30.64 -1.04
N VAL A 29 10.70 -29.85 -0.25
CA VAL A 29 10.53 -28.40 -0.21
C VAL A 29 10.80 -27.88 -1.62
N ASN A 30 9.76 -27.41 -2.31
CA ASN A 30 9.90 -26.86 -3.65
C ASN A 30 10.81 -25.62 -3.61
N PRO A 31 12.04 -25.66 -4.20
CA PRO A 31 12.99 -24.55 -4.16
C PRO A 31 12.52 -23.32 -4.95
N TYR A 32 11.42 -23.44 -5.71
CA TYR A 32 10.82 -22.35 -6.47
C TYR A 32 9.71 -21.60 -5.71
N ARG A 33 9.37 -21.98 -4.46
CA ARG A 33 8.44 -21.19 -3.64
C ARG A 33 9.18 -20.04 -2.97
N THR A 34 9.43 -18.99 -3.74
CA THR A 34 10.15 -17.79 -3.30
C THR A 34 9.32 -16.94 -2.32
N PRO A 35 9.88 -16.50 -1.17
CA PRO A 35 9.27 -15.48 -0.31
C PRO A 35 9.55 -14.07 -0.88
N VAL A 36 9.19 -13.80 -2.13
CA VAL A 36 9.60 -12.55 -2.83
C VAL A 36 8.55 -11.44 -2.77
N VAL A 37 7.29 -11.77 -2.48
CA VAL A 37 6.20 -10.78 -2.57
C VAL A 37 6.26 -9.73 -1.44
N LYS A 38 6.65 -10.13 -0.22
CA LYS A 38 6.71 -9.22 0.93
C LYS A 38 7.90 -8.24 0.85
N SER A 39 9.06 -8.69 0.34
CA SER A 39 10.27 -7.85 0.26
C SER A 39 10.16 -6.78 -0.83
N TYR A 40 9.63 -7.12 -2.01
CA TYR A 40 9.42 -6.16 -3.10
C TYR A 40 8.40 -5.08 -2.73
N GLN A 41 7.26 -5.47 -2.13
CA GLN A 41 6.25 -4.52 -1.70
C GLN A 41 6.76 -3.58 -0.61
N GLN A 42 7.58 -4.07 0.33
CA GLN A 42 8.21 -3.22 1.34
C GLN A 42 9.23 -2.25 0.72
N ALA A 43 10.05 -2.72 -0.22
CA ALA A 43 11.00 -1.87 -0.95
C ALA A 43 10.28 -0.79 -1.79
N LEU A 44 9.18 -1.14 -2.45
CA LEU A 44 8.32 -0.19 -3.16
C LEU A 44 7.74 0.85 -2.19
N ARG A 45 7.19 0.41 -1.06
CA ARG A 45 6.67 1.32 -0.03
C ARG A 45 7.75 2.28 0.48
N LYS A 46 8.96 1.79 0.71
CA LYS A 46 10.09 2.62 1.15
C LYS A 46 10.45 3.67 0.09
N ARG A 47 10.52 3.31 -1.19
CA ARG A 47 10.79 4.26 -2.29
C ARG A 47 9.70 5.33 -2.42
N VAL A 48 8.43 4.95 -2.32
CA VAL A 48 7.29 5.90 -2.35
C VAL A 48 7.30 6.83 -1.13
N ALA A 49 7.63 6.31 0.05
CA ALA A 49 7.80 7.13 1.26
C ALA A 49 8.96 8.13 1.13
N GLN A 50 10.12 7.67 0.64
CA GLN A 50 11.31 8.51 0.42
C GLN A 50 11.07 9.62 -0.62
N ALA A 51 10.24 9.35 -1.64
CA ALA A 51 9.81 10.36 -2.60
C ALA A 51 8.77 11.35 -2.03
N GLY A 52 8.38 11.21 -0.74
CA GLY A 52 7.38 12.04 -0.09
C GLY A 52 5.93 11.76 -0.51
N LEU A 53 5.71 10.71 -1.33
CA LEU A 53 4.43 10.46 -2.01
C LEU A 53 3.39 9.73 -1.14
N TYR A 54 3.74 9.29 0.08
CA TYR A 54 2.77 8.76 1.05
C TYR A 54 2.25 9.80 2.05
N ARG A 55 2.90 10.96 2.15
CA ARG A 55 2.40 12.04 2.99
C ARG A 55 1.08 12.53 2.40
N LYS A 56 0.12 12.83 3.28
CA LYS A 56 -1.25 13.17 2.90
C LYS A 56 -1.84 14.11 3.94
N HIS A 57 -2.78 14.94 3.51
CA HIS A 57 -3.60 15.75 4.41
C HIS A 57 -4.57 14.88 5.21
N ALA A 58 -5.07 15.42 6.32
CA ALA A 58 -6.11 14.76 7.12
C ALA A 58 -7.39 14.60 6.28
N LEU A 59 -8.03 13.42 6.34
CA LEU A 59 -9.13 13.07 5.44
C LEU A 59 -10.46 13.76 5.81
N ASP A 60 -10.53 14.31 7.02
CA ASP A 60 -11.62 15.13 7.55
C ASP A 60 -11.46 16.62 7.23
N ALA A 61 -10.36 17.03 6.57
CA ALA A 61 -10.22 18.39 6.07
C ALA A 61 -11.43 18.76 5.19
N PRO A 62 -12.02 19.98 5.32
CA PRO A 62 -13.29 20.31 4.68
C PRO A 62 -13.36 20.00 3.18
N LEU A 63 -12.28 20.25 2.44
CA LEU A 63 -12.18 19.97 1.01
C LEU A 63 -12.26 18.46 0.68
N LEU A 64 -11.60 17.62 1.49
CA LEU A 64 -11.61 16.16 1.32
C LEU A 64 -12.91 15.54 1.84
N ALA A 65 -13.49 16.09 2.90
CA ALA A 65 -14.80 15.70 3.41
C ALA A 65 -15.91 15.99 2.38
N GLY A 66 -15.89 17.17 1.75
CA GLY A 66 -16.82 17.51 0.66
C GLY A 66 -16.63 16.61 -0.56
N PHE A 67 -15.38 16.32 -0.95
CA PHE A 67 -15.11 15.36 -2.03
C PHE A 67 -15.63 13.95 -1.71
N LYS A 68 -15.47 13.47 -0.46
CA LYS A 68 -16.02 12.19 -0.02
C LYS A 68 -17.54 12.15 -0.17
N GLN A 69 -18.23 13.22 0.22
CA GLN A 69 -19.69 13.31 0.06
C GLN A 69 -20.08 13.23 -1.40
N TYR A 70 -19.40 13.97 -2.28
CA TYR A 70 -19.62 13.91 -3.73
C TYR A 70 -19.43 12.50 -4.30
N LEU A 71 -18.37 11.78 -3.89
CA LEU A 71 -18.15 10.40 -4.35
C LEU A 71 -19.30 9.47 -3.98
N ILE A 72 -19.86 9.62 -2.77
CA ILE A 72 -20.93 8.76 -2.26
C ILE A 72 -22.28 9.15 -2.86
N GLN A 73 -22.63 10.43 -2.82
CA GLN A 73 -23.97 10.92 -3.14
C GLN A 73 -24.17 11.06 -4.65
N ASP A 74 -23.21 11.66 -5.36
CA ASP A 74 -23.34 11.96 -6.78
C ASP A 74 -22.84 10.81 -7.67
N LEU A 75 -21.79 10.10 -7.24
CA LEU A 75 -21.16 9.04 -8.05
C LEU A 75 -21.46 7.61 -7.56
N GLY A 76 -22.14 7.45 -6.43
CA GLY A 76 -22.48 6.13 -5.88
C GLY A 76 -21.28 5.27 -5.47
N VAL A 77 -20.12 5.88 -5.22
CA VAL A 77 -18.88 5.17 -4.86
C VAL A 77 -18.79 4.98 -3.35
N VAL A 78 -19.29 3.85 -2.87
CA VAL A 78 -19.43 3.55 -1.43
C VAL A 78 -18.09 3.29 -0.73
N ASN A 79 -17.14 2.63 -1.41
CA ASN A 79 -15.83 2.26 -0.86
C ASN A 79 -14.71 3.20 -1.34
N CYS A 80 -14.89 4.50 -1.11
CA CYS A 80 -14.05 5.56 -1.68
C CYS A 80 -12.76 5.89 -0.91
N SER A 81 -12.39 5.13 0.13
CA SER A 81 -11.23 5.45 0.97
C SER A 81 -9.92 5.60 0.17
N GLN A 82 -9.70 4.74 -0.83
CA GLN A 82 -8.50 4.83 -1.68
C GLN A 82 -8.51 6.05 -2.61
N GLU A 83 -9.70 6.52 -3.02
CA GLU A 83 -9.84 7.72 -3.83
C GLU A 83 -9.48 8.97 -3.05
N ILE A 84 -10.02 9.09 -1.84
CA ILE A 84 -9.72 10.19 -0.92
C ILE A 84 -8.24 10.19 -0.56
N ASP A 85 -7.67 9.01 -0.30
CA ASP A 85 -6.24 8.85 0.01
C ASP A 85 -5.33 9.30 -1.12
N ASN A 86 -5.66 8.94 -2.37
CA ASN A 86 -4.88 9.32 -3.54
C ASN A 86 -4.95 10.82 -3.80
N VAL A 87 -6.13 11.42 -3.66
CA VAL A 87 -6.33 12.87 -3.78
C VAL A 87 -5.61 13.60 -2.66
N SER A 88 -5.72 13.12 -1.42
CA SER A 88 -5.04 13.73 -0.26
C SER A 88 -3.51 13.75 -0.40
N ARG A 89 -2.90 12.68 -0.94
CA ARG A 89 -1.46 12.65 -1.28
C ARG A 89 -1.09 13.64 -2.36
N PHE A 90 -1.91 13.75 -3.40
CA PHE A 90 -1.73 14.72 -4.46
C PHE A 90 -1.79 16.16 -3.92
N LEU A 91 -2.83 16.48 -3.13
CA LEU A 91 -2.99 17.79 -2.49
C LEU A 91 -1.80 18.14 -1.59
N PHE A 92 -1.31 17.17 -0.80
CA PHE A 92 -0.13 17.36 0.04
C PHE A 92 1.13 17.63 -0.77
N PHE A 93 1.31 16.95 -1.90
CA PHE A 93 2.42 17.24 -2.80
C PHE A 93 2.35 18.67 -3.37
N MET A 94 1.15 19.14 -3.69
CA MET A 94 0.93 20.47 -4.27
C MET A 94 1.08 21.58 -3.23
N ASP A 95 0.61 21.39 -2.01
CA ASP A 95 0.72 22.32 -0.89
C ASP A 95 0.85 21.54 0.42
N LEU A 96 1.97 21.74 1.12
CA LEU A 96 2.28 21.05 2.37
C LEU A 96 1.44 21.56 3.55
N SER A 97 0.94 22.80 3.46
CA SER A 97 0.31 23.51 4.57
C SER A 97 -1.19 23.24 4.65
N GLU A 98 -1.88 23.22 3.51
CA GLU A 98 -3.33 23.05 3.46
C GLU A 98 -3.79 22.30 2.21
N ALA A 99 -4.91 21.58 2.33
CA ALA A 99 -5.64 21.06 1.19
C ALA A 99 -6.41 22.22 0.52
N SER A 100 -5.80 22.90 -0.46
CA SER A 100 -6.38 24.08 -1.11
C SER A 100 -6.41 24.00 -2.63
N LEU A 101 -7.30 24.79 -3.26
CA LEU A 101 -7.40 24.89 -4.73
C LEU A 101 -6.32 25.75 -5.37
N LYS A 102 -5.43 26.37 -4.58
CA LYS A 102 -4.25 27.10 -5.09
C LYS A 102 -3.36 26.19 -5.96
N LEU A 103 -3.48 24.87 -5.77
CA LEU A 103 -2.85 23.81 -6.57
C LEU A 103 -3.07 23.97 -8.09
N MET A 104 -4.23 24.48 -8.52
CA MET A 104 -4.61 24.51 -9.95
C MET A 104 -3.75 25.49 -10.76
N LYS A 105 -2.93 26.30 -10.08
CA LYS A 105 -2.08 27.32 -10.70
C LYS A 105 -0.68 26.79 -11.08
N ASP A 106 -0.29 25.60 -10.64
CA ASP A 106 1.06 25.05 -10.86
C ASP A 106 1.05 23.73 -11.66
N ILE A 107 0.96 23.87 -12.98
CA ILE A 107 0.99 22.75 -13.93
C ILE A 107 2.33 22.00 -13.87
N SER A 108 3.44 22.72 -13.65
CA SER A 108 4.78 22.14 -13.57
C SER A 108 4.90 21.18 -12.39
N LYS A 109 4.36 21.56 -11.22
CA LYS A 109 4.33 20.72 -10.03
C LYS A 109 3.41 19.51 -10.19
N THR A 110 2.27 19.67 -10.86
CA THR A 110 1.39 18.54 -11.23
C THR A 110 2.13 17.54 -12.14
N ARG A 111 2.86 18.01 -13.16
CA ARG A 111 3.69 17.14 -14.02
C ARG A 111 4.78 16.43 -13.22
N ASN A 112 5.43 17.14 -12.31
CA ASN A 112 6.45 16.55 -11.43
C ASN A 112 5.85 15.46 -10.54
N PHE A 113 4.64 15.63 -9.99
CA PHE A 113 3.98 14.58 -9.21
C PHE A 113 3.85 13.26 -9.98
N PHE A 114 3.34 13.31 -11.22
CA PHE A 114 3.21 12.11 -12.05
C PHE A 114 4.56 11.54 -12.50
N TYR A 115 5.55 12.40 -12.73
CA TYR A 115 6.93 11.95 -12.97
C TYR A 115 7.46 11.16 -11.77
N GLN A 116 7.35 11.69 -10.55
CA GLN A 116 7.79 11.00 -9.34
C GLN A 116 7.03 9.68 -9.14
N LEU A 117 5.71 9.64 -9.33
CA LEU A 117 4.93 8.40 -9.27
C LEU A 117 5.48 7.33 -10.23
N ARG A 118 5.83 7.70 -11.46
CA ARG A 118 6.43 6.80 -12.45
C ARG A 118 7.80 6.30 -12.00
N MET A 119 8.64 7.18 -11.46
CA MET A 119 10.01 6.85 -11.06
C MET A 119 10.08 5.92 -9.83
N THR A 120 9.03 5.86 -9.01
CA THR A 120 8.99 4.95 -7.85
C THR A 120 8.81 3.47 -8.19
N GLY A 121 8.48 3.14 -9.45
CA GLY A 121 8.20 1.78 -9.89
C GLY A 121 6.80 1.28 -9.53
N LEU A 122 5.84 2.20 -9.30
CA LEU A 122 4.42 1.86 -9.21
C LEU A 122 3.92 1.25 -10.53
N SER A 123 2.93 0.35 -10.42
CA SER A 123 2.31 -0.23 -11.60
C SER A 123 1.58 0.83 -12.43
N ARG A 124 1.47 0.60 -13.74
CA ARG A 124 0.67 1.46 -14.64
C ARG A 124 -0.77 1.59 -14.14
N GLN A 125 -1.36 0.51 -13.62
CA GLN A 125 -2.70 0.52 -13.05
C GLN A 125 -2.82 1.45 -11.84
N THR A 126 -1.82 1.46 -10.95
CA THR A 126 -1.82 2.35 -9.79
C THR A 126 -1.75 3.81 -10.22
N ILE A 127 -0.91 4.14 -11.21
CA ILE A 127 -0.80 5.49 -11.76
C ILE A 127 -2.12 5.91 -12.43
N ALA A 128 -2.74 5.01 -13.21
CA ALA A 128 -4.04 5.25 -13.81
C ALA A 128 -5.13 5.52 -12.76
N ASN A 129 -5.11 4.80 -11.63
CA ASN A 129 -6.00 5.06 -10.51
C ASN A 129 -5.78 6.45 -9.90
N TYR A 130 -4.52 6.91 -9.75
CA TYR A 130 -4.25 8.29 -9.32
C TYR A 130 -4.87 9.32 -10.27
N ILE A 131 -4.64 9.18 -11.58
CA ILE A 131 -5.18 10.08 -12.61
C ILE A 131 -6.71 10.12 -12.55
N LYS A 132 -7.35 8.95 -12.51
CA LYS A 132 -8.81 8.83 -12.41
C LYS A 132 -9.37 9.54 -11.18
N ASN A 133 -8.73 9.35 -10.02
CA ASN A 133 -9.21 9.91 -8.76
C ASN A 133 -9.02 11.44 -8.72
N ILE A 134 -7.90 11.93 -9.26
CA ILE A 134 -7.65 13.37 -9.41
C ILE A 134 -8.67 13.97 -10.39
N ASN A 135 -8.96 13.35 -11.54
CA ASN A 135 -9.97 13.86 -12.47
C ASN A 135 -11.35 13.97 -11.83
N ARG A 136 -11.77 12.96 -11.05
CA ARG A 136 -13.03 13.02 -10.29
C ARG A 136 -13.05 14.16 -9.29
N PHE A 137 -11.93 14.40 -8.62
CA PHE A 137 -11.78 15.54 -7.73
C PHE A 137 -11.90 16.87 -8.49
N LEU A 138 -11.29 17.00 -9.68
CA LEU A 138 -11.46 18.21 -10.50
C LEU A 138 -12.92 18.41 -10.95
N CYS A 139 -13.64 17.34 -11.30
CA CYS A 139 -15.07 17.41 -11.59
C CYS A 139 -15.89 17.88 -10.37
N TYR A 140 -15.57 17.36 -9.18
CA TYR A 140 -16.17 17.84 -7.93
C TYR A 140 -15.96 19.34 -7.75
N ILE A 141 -14.73 19.84 -7.93
CA ILE A 141 -14.45 21.28 -7.80
C ILE A 141 -15.27 22.09 -8.80
N LEU A 142 -15.27 21.70 -10.07
CA LEU A 142 -16.02 22.43 -11.10
C LEU A 142 -17.52 22.49 -10.81
N ASN A 143 -18.08 21.40 -10.27
CA ASN A 143 -19.50 21.35 -9.89
C ASN A 143 -19.75 22.16 -8.61
N ALA A 144 -18.87 22.07 -7.61
CA ALA A 144 -19.02 22.76 -6.32
C ALA A 144 -18.81 24.29 -6.43
N THR A 145 -18.02 24.76 -7.40
CA THR A 145 -17.75 26.19 -7.60
C THR A 145 -18.68 26.85 -8.63
N ASN A 146 -19.68 26.14 -9.18
CA ASN A 146 -20.58 26.63 -10.24
C ASN A 146 -19.86 27.27 -11.45
N LEU A 147 -18.60 26.89 -11.72
CA LEU A 147 -17.80 27.45 -12.84
C LEU A 147 -18.23 26.89 -14.22
N ARG A 148 -19.37 26.22 -14.29
CA ARG A 148 -20.01 25.67 -15.49
C ARG A 148 -21.26 26.46 -15.93
N GLN A 149 -21.54 27.59 -15.29
CA GLN A 149 -22.63 28.50 -15.69
C GLN A 149 -22.15 29.47 -16.77
#